data_AF-A0A520HFV3-F1
#
_entry.id   AF-A0A520HFV3-F1
#
_cell.length_a   1.000
_cell.length_b   1.000
_cell.length_c   1.000
_cell.angle_alpha   90.00
_cell.angle_beta   90.00
_cell.angle_gamma   90.00
#
_symmetry.space_group_name_H-M   'P 1'
#
loop_
_entity.id
_entity.type
_entity.pdbx_description
1 polymer ?
#
loop_
_entity_poly.entity_id
_entity_poly.type
_entity_poly.pdbx_seq_one_letter_code
_entity_poly.pdbx_strand_id
1 'polypeptide(L)'
;TVPADIAKALTAGEKAPQGLAADELEAYNTLDKFYRNSTGYSGMMVTRPQTIGYSLSDTPVGQAAWIYDEFAGWTYSGGDPEKSLTKDEMLDDISLYWLTNTGASSARIYWEDHSNNFNAVDLSLPVAVTVFPGEIYKAPKNWATKAYRNLIYFNEVNKGGHFAAWEEPQVFTEEVRKAFKTLRPLAK
;
A
#
# COMPACT_ATOMS: atom_id res chain seq x y z
N THR A 1 -10.43 -4.40 -1.37
CA THR A 1 -11.24 -5.53 -0.84
C THR A 1 -12.12 -5.17 0.37
N VAL A 2 -11.99 -3.97 0.96
CA VAL A 2 -12.79 -3.52 2.12
C VAL A 2 -14.28 -3.47 1.76
N PRO A 3 -15.16 -4.16 2.50
CA PRO A 3 -16.61 -4.11 2.27
C PRO A 3 -17.21 -2.71 2.44
N ALA A 4 -18.32 -2.42 1.75
CA ALA A 4 -18.90 -1.08 1.69
C ALA A 4 -19.40 -0.56 3.05
N ASP A 5 -19.96 -1.43 3.88
CA ASP A 5 -20.37 -1.13 5.26
C ASP A 5 -19.17 -0.79 6.15
N ILE A 6 -18.05 -1.51 5.99
CA ILE A 6 -16.79 -1.22 6.67
C ILE A 6 -16.21 0.12 6.23
N ALA A 7 -16.15 0.37 4.92
CA ALA A 7 -15.67 1.64 4.36
C ALA A 7 -16.51 2.83 4.86
N LYS A 8 -17.83 2.66 4.97
CA LYS A 8 -18.73 3.67 5.51
C LYS A 8 -18.45 3.96 6.99
N ALA A 9 -18.29 2.92 7.81
CA ALA A 9 -17.97 3.07 9.23
C ALA A 9 -16.63 3.78 9.45
N LEU A 10 -15.59 3.40 8.69
CA LEU A 10 -14.27 4.05 8.72
C LEU A 10 -14.35 5.53 8.34
N THR A 11 -15.09 5.86 7.28
CA THR A 11 -15.28 7.24 6.83
C THR A 11 -16.02 8.09 7.86
N ALA A 12 -16.98 7.49 8.57
CA ALA A 12 -17.74 8.15 9.63
C ALA A 12 -16.97 8.25 10.96
N GLY A 13 -15.78 7.65 11.08
CA GLY A 13 -15.02 7.57 12.32
C GLY A 13 -15.73 6.75 13.40
N GLU A 14 -16.59 5.82 13.00
CA GLU A 14 -17.36 4.96 13.89
C GLU A 14 -16.48 3.86 14.51
N LYS A 15 -17.02 3.17 15.53
CA LYS A 15 -16.37 1.97 16.06
C LYS A 15 -16.52 0.82 15.06
N ALA A 16 -15.59 -0.13 15.11
CA ALA A 16 -15.67 -1.37 14.34
C ALA A 16 -17.05 -2.03 14.53
N PRO A 17 -17.72 -2.45 13.44
CA PRO A 17 -18.97 -3.19 13.54
C PRO A 17 -18.84 -4.44 14.42
N GLN A 18 -19.91 -4.79 15.12
CA GLN A 18 -19.92 -5.99 15.97
C GLN A 18 -19.88 -7.26 15.12
N GLY A 19 -19.21 -8.30 15.61
CA GLY A 19 -19.18 -9.62 14.97
C GLY A 19 -18.11 -9.81 13.89
N LEU A 20 -17.20 -8.86 13.70
CA LEU A 20 -16.02 -9.06 12.86
C LEU A 20 -15.15 -10.19 13.40
N ALA A 21 -14.61 -11.01 12.49
CA ALA A 21 -13.55 -11.95 12.82
C ALA A 21 -12.28 -11.22 13.29
N ALA A 22 -11.35 -11.93 13.93
CA ALA A 22 -10.16 -11.31 14.54
C ALA A 22 -9.29 -10.58 13.51
N ASP A 23 -9.07 -11.18 12.33
CA ASP A 23 -8.34 -10.60 11.21
C ASP A 23 -9.06 -9.39 10.60
N GLU A 24 -10.39 -9.46 10.47
CA GLU A 24 -11.23 -8.37 9.99
C GLU A 24 -11.24 -7.17 10.95
N LEU A 25 -11.27 -7.43 12.26
CA LEU A 25 -11.18 -6.41 13.30
C LEU A 25 -9.78 -5.76 13.31
N GLU A 26 -8.72 -6.54 13.15
CA GLU A 26 -7.37 -6.02 13.02
C GLU A 26 -7.24 -5.14 11.77
N ALA A 27 -7.77 -5.58 10.63
CA ALA A 27 -7.78 -4.79 9.40
C ALA A 27 -8.57 -3.48 9.56
N TYR A 28 -9.72 -3.51 10.23
CA TYR A 28 -10.48 -2.29 10.57
C TYR A 28 -9.63 -1.31 11.39
N ASN A 29 -9.05 -1.78 12.50
CA ASN A 29 -8.30 -0.92 13.41
C ASN A 29 -7.05 -0.35 12.75
N THR A 30 -6.39 -1.13 11.90
CA THR A 30 -5.22 -0.67 11.14
C THR A 30 -5.60 0.42 10.15
N LEU A 31 -6.71 0.26 9.41
CA LEU A 31 -7.22 1.28 8.50
C LEU A 31 -7.70 2.54 9.22
N ASP A 32 -8.41 2.42 10.35
CA ASP A 32 -8.84 3.58 11.15
C ASP A 32 -7.62 4.39 11.62
N LYS A 33 -6.59 3.70 12.13
CA LYS A 33 -5.32 4.34 12.52
C LYS A 33 -4.66 5.03 11.33
N PHE A 34 -4.59 4.37 10.17
CA PHE A 34 -3.99 4.93 8.96
C PHE A 34 -4.73 6.18 8.50
N TYR A 35 -6.07 6.13 8.39
CA TYR A 35 -6.86 7.28 7.97
C TYR A 35 -6.73 8.48 8.89
N ARG A 36 -6.59 8.25 10.21
CA ARG A 36 -6.44 9.33 11.19
C ARG A 36 -5.05 9.95 11.19
N ASN A 37 -4.00 9.16 10.98
CA ASN A 37 -2.64 9.57 11.32
C ASN A 37 -1.66 9.64 10.13
N SER A 38 -1.99 9.02 9.00
CA SER A 38 -1.02 8.74 7.93
C SER A 38 -1.51 9.12 6.53
N THR A 39 -2.61 9.87 6.43
CA THR A 39 -3.18 10.35 5.15
C THR A 39 -2.92 11.84 4.87
N GLY A 40 -2.07 12.50 5.66
CA GLY A 40 -1.74 13.90 5.47
C GLY A 40 -1.10 14.18 4.10
N TYR A 41 -0.16 13.33 3.68
CA TYR A 41 0.49 13.41 2.37
C TYR A 41 -0.53 13.30 1.24
N SER A 42 -1.42 12.29 1.30
CA SER A 42 -2.41 12.03 0.26
C SER A 42 -3.46 13.13 0.25
N GLY A 43 -3.92 13.63 1.40
CA GLY A 43 -4.84 14.77 1.48
C GLY A 43 -4.31 16.02 0.77
N MET A 44 -3.00 16.29 0.88
CA MET A 44 -2.35 17.37 0.13
C MET A 44 -2.28 17.09 -1.37
N MET A 45 -1.92 15.87 -1.78
CA MET A 45 -1.81 15.50 -3.20
C MET A 45 -3.17 15.39 -3.90
N VAL A 46 -4.20 14.92 -3.19
CA VAL A 46 -5.62 14.91 -3.60
C VAL A 46 -6.05 16.34 -3.91
N THR A 47 -5.82 17.26 -2.98
CA THR A 47 -6.46 18.57 -3.06
C THR A 47 -5.62 19.67 -3.66
N ARG A 48 -4.28 19.61 -3.62
CA ARG A 48 -3.37 20.70 -4.01
C ARG A 48 -1.99 20.16 -4.48
N PRO A 49 -1.93 19.26 -5.49
CA PRO A 49 -0.68 18.64 -5.94
C PRO A 49 0.31 19.65 -6.50
N GLN A 50 -0.18 20.69 -7.19
CA GLN A 50 0.68 21.76 -7.70
C GLN A 50 1.31 22.59 -6.58
N THR A 51 0.58 22.82 -5.48
CA THR A 51 1.07 23.61 -4.34
C THR A 51 2.21 22.90 -3.63
N ILE A 52 2.04 21.61 -3.27
CA ILE A 52 3.12 20.82 -2.66
C ILE A 52 4.28 20.61 -3.65
N GLY A 53 3.96 20.47 -4.93
CA GLY A 53 4.94 20.35 -6.00
C GLY A 53 6.00 21.46 -6.02
N TYR A 54 5.63 22.72 -5.74
CA TYR A 54 6.61 23.82 -5.69
C TYR A 54 7.71 23.58 -4.64
N SER A 55 7.34 23.13 -3.43
CA SER A 55 8.36 22.82 -2.42
C SER A 55 9.18 21.60 -2.79
N LEU A 56 8.55 20.53 -3.32
CA LEU A 56 9.27 19.31 -3.69
C LEU A 56 10.26 19.53 -4.85
N SER A 57 9.94 20.45 -5.76
CA SER A 57 10.80 20.80 -6.90
C SER A 57 11.96 21.75 -6.56
N ASP A 58 11.83 22.56 -5.49
CA ASP A 58 12.80 23.63 -5.19
C ASP A 58 13.76 23.25 -4.04
N THR A 59 13.35 22.36 -3.13
CA THR A 59 14.20 21.93 -2.01
C THR A 59 14.51 20.42 -2.04
N PRO A 60 15.78 20.01 -2.28
CA PRO A 60 16.14 18.59 -2.30
C PRO A 60 15.98 17.95 -0.92
N VAL A 61 16.19 18.70 0.17
CA VAL A 61 15.95 18.21 1.54
C VAL A 61 14.45 18.03 1.79
N GLY A 62 13.60 18.92 1.26
CA GLY A 62 12.15 18.78 1.36
C GLY A 62 11.64 17.57 0.56
N GLN A 63 12.15 17.36 -0.66
CA GLN A 63 11.85 16.17 -1.46
C GLN A 63 12.27 14.87 -0.75
N ALA A 64 13.48 14.85 -0.19
CA ALA A 64 14.00 13.70 0.53
C ALA A 64 13.17 13.41 1.79
N ALA A 65 12.88 14.41 2.61
CA ALA A 65 12.08 14.23 3.83
C ALA A 65 10.66 13.75 3.52
N TRP A 66 10.03 14.25 2.44
CA TRP A 66 8.69 13.84 2.02
C TRP A 66 8.60 12.35 1.67
N ILE A 67 9.60 11.81 0.97
CA ILE A 67 9.63 10.39 0.60
C ILE A 67 10.12 9.52 1.77
N TYR A 68 11.13 9.98 2.52
CA TYR A 68 11.71 9.23 3.63
C TYR A 68 10.71 8.98 4.77
N ASP A 69 9.76 9.89 5.02
CA ASP A 69 8.68 9.68 5.99
C ASP A 69 7.87 8.41 5.67
N GLU A 70 7.58 8.15 4.39
CA GLU A 70 6.88 6.93 3.97
C GLU A 70 7.77 5.70 4.04
N PHE A 71 9.08 5.80 3.76
CA PHE A 71 10.00 4.69 4.02
C PHE A 71 9.98 4.30 5.50
N ALA A 72 10.07 5.27 6.40
CA ALA A 72 10.02 5.02 7.84
C ALA A 72 8.66 4.44 8.29
N GLY A 73 7.56 4.94 7.72
CA GLY A 73 6.22 4.50 8.08
C GLY A 73 5.82 3.13 7.51
N TRP A 74 6.30 2.77 6.32
CA TRP A 74 5.71 1.67 5.53
C TRP A 74 6.65 0.49 5.29
N THR A 75 7.93 0.61 5.61
CA THR A 75 8.83 -0.55 5.68
C THR A 75 8.52 -1.40 6.91
N TYR A 76 8.80 -2.71 6.84
CA TYR A 76 8.73 -3.63 7.97
C TYR A 76 9.96 -3.53 8.88
N SER A 77 10.24 -2.31 9.32
CA SER A 77 11.46 -1.95 10.06
C SER A 77 11.19 -1.45 11.49
N GLY A 78 9.91 -1.16 11.81
CA GLY A 78 9.51 -0.58 13.09
C GLY A 78 9.84 0.91 13.21
N GLY A 79 9.85 1.66 12.10
CA GLY A 79 10.14 3.10 12.08
C GLY A 79 11.60 3.45 11.82
N ASP A 80 12.42 2.49 11.39
CA ASP A 80 13.86 2.64 11.16
C ASP A 80 14.21 2.03 9.80
N PRO A 81 13.89 2.73 8.70
CA PRO A 81 13.85 2.14 7.36
C PRO A 81 15.20 1.57 6.92
N GLU A 82 16.31 2.05 7.49
CA GLU A 82 17.66 1.51 7.30
C GLU A 82 17.82 0.03 7.69
N LYS A 83 16.89 -0.53 8.48
CA LYS A 83 16.85 -1.98 8.76
C LYS A 83 16.30 -2.81 7.60
N SER A 84 15.49 -2.19 6.73
CA SER A 84 14.88 -2.83 5.56
C SER A 84 15.60 -2.48 4.27
N LEU A 85 16.02 -1.21 4.10
CA LEU A 85 16.59 -0.65 2.88
C LEU A 85 17.90 0.09 3.20
N THR A 86 18.92 -0.04 2.37
CA THR A 86 20.14 0.76 2.55
C THR A 86 19.89 2.24 2.23
N LYS A 87 20.78 3.10 2.72
CA LYS A 87 20.71 4.54 2.42
C LYS A 87 20.87 4.84 0.94
N ASP A 88 21.76 4.11 0.26
CA ASP A 88 21.99 4.29 -1.18
C ASP A 88 20.74 3.91 -1.97
N GLU A 89 20.09 2.79 -1.61
CA GLU A 89 18.81 2.39 -2.21
C GLU A 89 17.73 3.48 -2.03
N MET A 90 17.54 3.99 -0.81
CA MET A 90 16.57 5.07 -0.57
C MET A 90 16.94 6.36 -1.31
N LEU A 91 18.23 6.71 -1.37
CA LEU A 91 18.71 7.89 -2.08
C LEU A 91 18.57 7.76 -3.60
N ASP A 92 18.68 6.56 -4.16
CA ASP A 92 18.47 6.32 -5.59
C ASP A 92 17.02 6.64 -5.98
N ASP A 93 16.04 6.16 -5.20
CA ASP A 93 14.61 6.47 -5.44
C ASP A 93 14.33 7.97 -5.24
N ILE A 94 14.80 8.57 -4.14
CA ILE A 94 14.65 10.02 -3.90
C ILE A 94 15.29 10.84 -5.03
N SER A 95 16.47 10.44 -5.51
CA SER A 95 17.19 11.11 -6.59
C SER A 95 16.45 10.98 -7.91
N LEU A 96 15.78 9.86 -8.17
CA LEU A 96 14.93 9.70 -9.35
C LEU A 96 13.84 10.77 -9.39
N TYR A 97 13.12 11.00 -8.29
CA TYR A 97 12.09 12.05 -8.22
C TYR A 97 12.69 13.46 -8.38
N TRP A 98 13.81 13.72 -7.71
CA TRP A 98 14.50 15.01 -7.77
C TRP A 98 15.01 15.34 -9.18
N LEU A 99 15.82 14.46 -9.77
CA LEU A 99 16.50 14.70 -11.06
C LEU A 99 15.52 14.75 -12.24
N THR A 100 14.39 14.07 -12.13
CA THR A 100 13.32 14.16 -13.14
C THR A 100 12.32 15.29 -12.88
N ASN A 101 12.46 15.98 -11.73
CA ASN A 101 11.57 17.03 -11.27
C ASN A 101 10.09 16.59 -11.26
N THR A 102 9.85 15.38 -10.73
CA THR A 102 8.54 14.72 -10.82
C THR A 102 7.70 14.79 -9.54
N GLY A 103 8.14 15.51 -8.50
CA GLY A 103 7.34 15.69 -7.26
C GLY A 103 5.93 16.23 -7.52
N ALA A 104 5.78 17.23 -8.40
CA ALA A 104 4.48 17.78 -8.77
C ALA A 104 3.66 16.84 -9.69
N SER A 105 4.32 16.20 -10.66
CA SER A 105 3.63 15.37 -11.65
C SER A 105 3.19 14.03 -11.07
N SER A 106 3.99 13.42 -10.18
CA SER A 106 3.60 12.21 -9.44
C SER A 106 2.43 12.49 -8.49
N ALA A 107 2.38 13.65 -7.84
CA ALA A 107 1.26 14.05 -6.99
C ALA A 107 -0.07 14.16 -7.73
N ARG A 108 -0.08 14.48 -9.03
CA ARG A 108 -1.32 14.65 -9.81
C ARG A 108 -2.10 13.35 -9.98
N ILE A 109 -1.48 12.17 -9.86
CA ILE A 109 -2.27 10.92 -9.93
C ILE A 109 -3.30 10.85 -8.81
N TYR A 110 -2.97 11.37 -7.63
CA TYR A 110 -3.92 11.51 -6.54
C TYR A 110 -5.04 12.45 -6.98
N TRP A 111 -4.74 13.62 -7.54
CA TRP A 111 -5.75 14.55 -8.09
C TRP A 111 -6.69 13.93 -9.14
N GLU A 112 -6.19 13.04 -9.99
CA GLU A 112 -7.02 12.42 -11.03
C GLU A 112 -7.84 11.24 -10.49
N ASP A 113 -7.28 10.45 -9.57
CA ASP A 113 -7.94 9.33 -8.92
C ASP A 113 -7.85 9.40 -7.39
N HIS A 114 -8.96 9.84 -6.81
CA HIS A 114 -9.16 9.96 -5.37
C HIS A 114 -10.09 8.90 -4.80
N SER A 115 -10.40 7.89 -5.61
CA SER A 115 -11.21 6.80 -5.11
C SER A 115 -10.47 6.08 -3.98
N ASN A 116 -11.22 5.54 -3.02
CA ASN A 116 -10.59 4.78 -1.96
C ASN A 116 -10.13 3.42 -2.53
N ASN A 117 -8.81 3.32 -2.77
CA ASN A 117 -8.14 2.16 -3.37
C ASN A 117 -8.30 0.86 -2.55
N PHE A 118 -8.72 0.96 -1.29
CA PHE A 118 -8.97 -0.22 -0.47
C PHE A 118 -10.35 -0.83 -0.68
N ASN A 119 -11.29 -0.13 -1.33
CA ASN A 119 -12.66 -0.59 -1.51
C ASN A 119 -12.73 -1.96 -2.20
N ALA A 120 -13.76 -2.75 -1.88
CA ALA A 120 -14.08 -3.94 -2.66
C ALA A 120 -14.53 -3.53 -4.06
N VAL A 121 -13.95 -4.18 -5.06
CA VAL A 121 -14.36 -4.09 -6.46
C VAL A 121 -14.76 -5.47 -6.93
N ASP A 122 -15.85 -5.57 -7.68
CA ASP A 122 -16.33 -6.83 -8.22
C ASP A 122 -15.48 -7.24 -9.43
N LEU A 123 -14.53 -8.14 -9.22
CA LEU A 123 -13.57 -8.56 -10.24
C LEU A 123 -13.68 -10.06 -10.54
N SER A 124 -13.84 -10.41 -11.81
CA SER A 124 -13.94 -11.79 -12.29
C SER A 124 -12.64 -12.35 -12.89
N LEU A 125 -11.61 -11.51 -13.07
CA LEU A 125 -10.29 -11.97 -13.50
C LEU A 125 -9.65 -12.88 -12.43
N PRO A 126 -8.73 -13.78 -12.81
CA PRO A 126 -7.91 -14.50 -11.83
C PRO A 126 -7.10 -13.51 -10.97
N VAL A 127 -7.30 -13.54 -9.66
CA VAL A 127 -6.60 -12.67 -8.69
C VAL A 127 -5.75 -13.52 -7.75
N ALA A 128 -4.53 -13.05 -7.48
CA ALA A 128 -3.67 -13.58 -6.44
C ALA A 128 -3.39 -12.50 -5.40
N VAL A 129 -3.43 -12.86 -4.12
CA VAL A 129 -3.12 -11.95 -3.01
C VAL A 129 -2.05 -12.57 -2.13
N THR A 130 -1.00 -11.80 -1.85
CA THR A 130 -0.03 -12.10 -0.79
C THR A 130 -0.08 -10.95 0.21
N VAL A 131 -0.30 -11.26 1.49
CA VAL A 131 -0.35 -10.28 2.58
C VAL A 131 0.99 -10.25 3.29
N PHE A 132 1.63 -9.08 3.28
CA PHE A 132 2.87 -8.80 4.00
C PHE A 132 2.54 -8.20 5.38
N PRO A 133 3.28 -8.57 6.45
CA PRO A 133 2.92 -8.17 7.81
C PRO A 133 3.10 -6.68 8.10
N GLY A 134 3.97 -5.98 7.35
CA GLY A 134 4.18 -4.54 7.45
C GLY A 134 3.34 -3.70 6.47
N GLU A 135 2.42 -4.30 5.72
CA GLU A 135 1.55 -3.56 4.81
C GLU A 135 0.56 -2.67 5.59
N ILE A 136 0.28 -1.48 5.04
CA ILE A 136 -0.68 -0.49 5.56
C ILE A 136 -2.06 -1.10 5.74
N TYR A 137 -2.45 -1.96 4.80
CA TYR A 137 -3.70 -2.70 4.82
C TYR A 137 -3.49 -4.19 4.57
N LYS A 138 -3.59 -4.97 5.63
CA LYS A 138 -3.57 -6.43 5.57
C LYS A 138 -4.96 -6.96 5.23
N ALA A 139 -5.17 -7.30 3.97
CA ALA A 139 -6.47 -7.76 3.49
C ALA A 139 -6.88 -9.09 4.14
N PRO A 140 -8.00 -9.14 4.92
CA PRO A 140 -8.52 -10.39 5.44
C PRO A 140 -8.92 -11.33 4.30
N LYS A 141 -8.66 -12.63 4.45
CA LYS A 141 -8.99 -13.63 3.43
C LYS A 141 -10.47 -13.64 3.06
N ASN A 142 -11.35 -13.48 4.06
CA ASN A 142 -12.79 -13.44 3.84
C ASN A 142 -13.21 -12.24 2.96
N TRP A 143 -12.66 -11.06 3.23
CA TRP A 143 -12.93 -9.86 2.44
C TRP A 143 -12.39 -9.99 1.02
N ALA A 144 -11.17 -10.53 0.85
CA ALA A 144 -10.59 -10.82 -0.46
C ALA A 144 -11.44 -11.81 -1.26
N THR A 145 -11.90 -12.90 -0.63
CA THR A 145 -12.74 -13.93 -1.27
C THR A 145 -14.09 -13.37 -1.72
N LYS A 146 -14.68 -12.46 -0.94
CA LYS A 146 -15.95 -11.80 -1.31
C LYS A 146 -15.78 -10.79 -2.44
N ALA A 147 -14.67 -10.05 -2.47
CA ALA A 147 -14.40 -9.06 -3.50
C ALA A 147 -13.99 -9.70 -4.84
N TYR A 148 -13.20 -10.77 -4.81
CA TYR A 148 -12.62 -11.40 -5.99
C TYR A 148 -13.29 -12.75 -6.28
N ARG A 149 -14.15 -12.80 -7.31
CA ARG A 149 -14.90 -14.02 -7.70
C ARG A 149 -14.00 -15.18 -8.09
N ASN A 150 -12.77 -14.89 -8.52
CA ASN A 150 -11.78 -15.85 -8.95
C ASN A 150 -10.44 -15.63 -8.23
N LEU A 151 -10.46 -15.74 -6.90
CA LEU A 151 -9.26 -15.71 -6.07
C LEU A 151 -8.49 -17.03 -6.19
N ILE A 152 -7.48 -17.06 -7.05
CA ILE A 152 -6.71 -18.28 -7.38
C ILE A 152 -5.58 -18.58 -6.39
N TYR A 153 -5.17 -17.58 -5.62
CA TYR A 153 -4.09 -17.70 -4.64
C TYR A 153 -4.29 -16.68 -3.52
N PHE A 154 -4.14 -17.15 -2.29
CA PHE A 154 -4.11 -16.29 -1.10
C PHE A 154 -3.08 -16.84 -0.14
N ASN A 155 -2.13 -16.02 0.27
CA ASN A 155 -1.14 -16.39 1.28
C ASN A 155 -0.76 -15.21 2.16
N GLU A 156 -0.29 -15.51 3.37
CA GLU A 156 0.25 -14.53 4.32
C GLU A 156 1.71 -14.90 4.57
N VAL A 157 2.61 -13.93 4.48
CA VAL A 157 4.04 -14.12 4.74
C VAL A 157 4.43 -13.51 6.08
N ASN A 158 5.64 -13.83 6.56
CA ASN A 158 6.07 -13.49 7.93
C ASN A 158 7.05 -12.32 8.00
N LYS A 159 7.42 -11.69 6.88
CA LYS A 159 8.30 -10.52 6.82
C LYS A 159 8.05 -9.69 5.56
N GLY A 160 8.50 -8.44 5.58
CA GLY A 160 8.32 -7.43 4.53
C GLY A 160 7.11 -6.51 4.79
N GLY A 161 7.19 -5.30 4.24
CA GLY A 161 6.17 -4.26 4.39
C GLY A 161 5.56 -3.87 3.06
N HIS A 162 5.27 -2.58 2.90
CA HIS A 162 4.62 -2.03 1.71
C HIS A 162 5.48 -2.19 0.45
N PHE A 163 6.79 -2.03 0.58
CA PHE A 163 7.75 -2.15 -0.52
C PHE A 163 8.18 -3.61 -0.73
N ALA A 164 7.22 -4.53 -0.80
CA ALA A 164 7.43 -5.98 -0.75
C ALA A 164 8.54 -6.52 -1.66
N ALA A 165 8.58 -6.07 -2.92
CA ALA A 165 9.60 -6.49 -3.88
C ALA A 165 10.99 -5.94 -3.57
N TRP A 166 11.07 -4.81 -2.87
CA TRP A 166 12.30 -4.14 -2.49
C TRP A 166 12.86 -4.68 -1.18
N GLU A 167 12.00 -4.79 -0.15
CA GLU A 167 12.39 -5.30 1.17
C GLU A 167 12.67 -6.80 1.15
N GLU A 168 11.87 -7.56 0.39
CA GLU A 168 11.89 -9.02 0.42
C GLU A 168 11.83 -9.64 -0.98
N PRO A 169 12.82 -9.37 -1.85
CA PRO A 169 12.77 -9.74 -3.26
C PRO A 169 12.62 -11.25 -3.50
N GLN A 170 13.24 -12.09 -2.67
CA GLN A 170 13.09 -13.55 -2.77
C GLN A 170 11.68 -13.99 -2.39
N VAL A 171 11.13 -13.49 -1.28
CA VAL A 171 9.76 -13.83 -0.85
C VAL A 171 8.77 -13.37 -1.92
N PHE A 172 8.85 -12.12 -2.36
CA PHE A 172 8.00 -11.59 -3.42
C PHE A 172 8.05 -12.45 -4.68
N THR A 173 9.25 -12.81 -5.15
CA THR A 173 9.44 -13.63 -6.35
C THR A 173 8.85 -15.03 -6.20
N GLU A 174 9.04 -15.67 -5.05
CA GLU A 174 8.47 -16.99 -4.78
C GLU A 174 6.95 -16.98 -4.75
N GLU A 175 6.36 -15.96 -4.14
CA GLU A 175 4.91 -15.79 -4.03
C GLU A 175 4.27 -15.55 -5.41
N VAL A 176 4.87 -14.69 -6.24
CA VAL A 176 4.46 -14.52 -7.66
C VAL A 176 4.55 -15.86 -8.41
N ARG A 177 5.65 -16.61 -8.26
CA ARG A 177 5.80 -17.91 -8.93
C ARG A 177 4.77 -18.94 -8.47
N LYS A 178 4.47 -19.01 -7.17
CA LYS A 178 3.46 -19.92 -6.61
C LYS A 178 2.06 -19.55 -7.10
N ALA A 179 1.71 -18.26 -7.01
CA ALA A 179 0.42 -17.72 -7.40
C ALA A 179 0.04 -18.07 -8.84
N PHE A 180 0.97 -17.87 -9.78
CA PHE A 180 0.72 -18.07 -11.21
C PHE A 180 1.15 -19.46 -11.72
N LYS A 181 1.59 -20.36 -10.82
CA LYS A 181 2.08 -21.70 -11.22
C LYS A 181 1.04 -22.48 -12.03
N THR A 182 -0.22 -22.42 -11.61
CA THR A 182 -1.36 -23.14 -12.20
C THR A 182 -1.86 -22.53 -13.50
N LEU A 183 -1.51 -21.27 -13.78
CA LEU A 183 -1.89 -20.56 -15.01
C LEU A 183 -0.89 -20.75 -16.16
N ARG A 184 0.28 -21.33 -15.89
CA ARG A 184 1.25 -21.66 -16.92
C ARG A 184 0.80 -22.95 -17.63
N PRO A 185 0.67 -22.96 -18.97
CA PRO A 185 0.43 -24.21 -19.68
C PRO A 185 1.58 -25.18 -19.40
N LEU A 186 1.26 -26.47 -19.27
CA LEU A 186 2.30 -27.50 -19.29
C LEU A 186 3.08 -27.33 -20.58
N ALA A 187 4.41 -27.18 -20.49
CA ALA A 187 5.27 -27.24 -21.65
C ALA A 187 4.96 -28.56 -22.38
N LYS A 188 4.58 -28.48 -23.65
CA LYS A 188 4.42 -29.64 -24.50
C LYS A 188 5.77 -30.28 -24.78
#